data_AF-A0A1B6FR74-F1
#
_entry.id   AF-A0A1B6FR74-F1
#
_cell.length_a   1.000
_cell.length_b   1.000
_cell.length_c   1.000
_cell.angle_alpha   90.00
_cell.angle_beta   90.00
_cell.angle_gamma   90.00
#
_symmetry.space_group_name_H-M   'P 1'
#
loop_
_entity.id
_entity.type
_entity.pdbx_description
1 polymer ?
#
loop_
_entity_poly.entity_id
_entity_poly.type
_entity_poly.pdbx_seq_one_letter_code
_entity_poly.pdbx_strand_id
1 'polypeptide(L)'
;ALWVFPEGTRKNTGEIHMFKKGAFHAAVSAQMPLLPIVFTQFYFMESSHKLLDVGRIVMTVLPPVNTEGLTAADIPQLMSDTRASMISTFQATSGHLKAQMLADKKAN
;
A
#
# COMPACT_ATOMS: atom_id res chain seq x y z
N ALA A 1 10.90 15.14 4.72
CA ALA A 1 10.25 13.96 4.08
C ALA A 1 8.73 14.09 4.27
N LEU A 2 7.94 13.80 3.23
CA LEU A 2 6.47 13.85 3.28
C LEU A 2 5.93 12.42 3.16
N TRP A 3 5.01 12.05 4.05
CA TRP A 3 4.33 10.75 4.05
C TRP A 3 2.86 10.97 3.76
N VAL A 4 2.33 10.26 2.76
CA VAL A 4 0.93 10.37 2.37
C VAL A 4 0.34 8.99 2.19
N PHE A 5 -0.86 8.79 2.73
CA PHE A 5 -1.69 7.62 2.46
C PHE A 5 -2.68 7.99 1.35
N PRO A 6 -2.45 7.58 0.09
CA PRO A 6 -3.24 8.06 -1.03
C PRO A 6 -4.70 7.59 -0.98
N GLU A 7 -5.03 6.53 -0.24
CA GLU A 7 -6.41 6.09 0.01
C GLU A 7 -7.19 7.06 0.93
N GLY A 8 -6.49 7.79 1.79
CA GLY A 8 -7.03 8.80 2.69
C GLY A 8 -7.92 8.29 3.83
N THR A 9 -8.15 6.98 3.94
CA THR A 9 -8.81 6.33 5.08
C THR A 9 -8.22 4.95 5.30
N ARG A 10 -8.18 4.49 6.56
CA ARG A 10 -7.80 3.11 6.87
C ARG A 10 -9.02 2.21 6.66
N LYS A 11 -8.90 1.26 5.75
CA LYS A 11 -9.91 0.22 5.50
C LYS A 11 -9.21 -1.13 5.48
N ASN A 12 -9.79 -2.11 6.16
CA ASN A 12 -9.24 -3.47 6.24
C ASN A 12 -10.13 -4.45 5.48
N THR A 13 -10.36 -4.19 4.19
CA THR A 13 -11.22 -5.04 3.34
C THR A 13 -10.45 -6.10 2.56
N GLY A 14 -9.13 -6.20 2.76
CA GLY A 14 -8.27 -7.13 2.01
C GLY A 14 -7.91 -6.65 0.61
N GLU A 15 -8.08 -5.37 0.31
CA GLU A 15 -7.76 -4.78 -0.99
C GLU A 15 -7.19 -3.36 -0.80
N ILE A 16 -6.39 -2.89 -1.75
CA ILE A 16 -5.97 -1.48 -1.82
C ILE A 16 -7.06 -0.69 -2.54
N HIS A 17 -7.62 0.35 -1.92
CA HIS A 17 -8.68 1.15 -2.53
C HIS A 17 -8.17 2.18 -3.54
N MET A 18 -9.10 2.94 -4.13
CA MET A 18 -8.76 4.00 -5.07
C MET A 18 -7.91 5.09 -4.40
N PHE A 19 -6.94 5.59 -5.15
CA PHE A 19 -6.05 6.65 -4.71
C PHE A 19 -6.65 8.03 -5.01
N LYS A 20 -6.42 8.96 -4.08
CA LYS A 20 -6.67 10.39 -4.27
C LYS A 20 -5.47 11.03 -4.95
N LYS A 21 -5.74 11.98 -5.85
CA LYS A 21 -4.72 12.64 -6.68
C LYS A 21 -3.76 13.55 -5.93
N GLY A 22 -4.11 14.01 -4.73
CA GLY A 22 -3.36 15.06 -4.01
C GLY A 22 -1.88 14.75 -3.78
N ALA A 23 -1.54 13.50 -3.44
CA ALA A 23 -0.16 13.07 -3.26
C ALA A 23 0.67 13.18 -4.56
N PHE A 24 0.05 12.79 -5.68
CA PHE A 24 0.67 12.79 -7.00
C PHE A 24 0.86 14.21 -7.55
N HIS A 25 -0.11 15.09 -7.31
CA HIS A 25 0.05 16.52 -7.60
C HIS A 25 1.24 17.11 -6.83
N ALA A 26 1.35 16.84 -5.52
CA ALA A 26 2.46 17.36 -4.72
C ALA A 26 3.82 16.86 -5.24
N ALA A 27 3.93 15.58 -5.57
CA ALA A 27 5.17 14.99 -6.08
C ALA A 27 5.57 15.54 -7.46
N VAL A 28 4.62 15.63 -8.40
CA VAL A 28 4.87 16.18 -9.73
C VAL A 28 5.18 17.68 -9.67
N SER A 29 4.44 18.48 -8.90
CA SER A 29 4.72 19.91 -8.76
C SER A 29 6.09 20.18 -8.13
N ALA A 30 6.54 19.33 -7.22
CA ALA A 30 7.85 19.43 -6.61
C ALA A 30 8.97 18.74 -7.44
N GLN A 31 8.62 18.03 -8.51
CA GLN A 31 9.53 17.17 -9.29
C GLN A 31 10.31 16.20 -8.37
N MET A 32 9.62 15.65 -7.38
CA MET A 32 10.18 14.73 -6.38
C MET A 32 9.69 13.29 -6.62
N PRO A 33 10.57 12.28 -6.53
CA PRO A 33 10.18 10.90 -6.76
C PRO A 33 9.21 10.41 -5.67
N LEU A 34 8.31 9.51 -6.07
CA LEU A 34 7.42 8.79 -5.16
C LEU A 34 8.10 7.51 -4.70
N LEU A 35 8.05 7.19 -3.41
CA LEU A 35 8.52 5.91 -2.86
C LEU A 35 7.32 5.08 -2.38
N PRO A 36 6.83 4.09 -3.14
CA PRO A 36 5.68 3.31 -2.73
C PRO A 36 6.07 2.33 -1.62
N ILE A 37 5.30 2.33 -0.54
CA ILE A 37 5.48 1.42 0.60
C ILE A 37 4.17 0.66 0.81
N VAL A 38 4.27 -0.66 0.84
CA VAL A 38 3.13 -1.57 0.92
C VAL A 38 3.18 -2.33 2.24
N PHE A 39 2.06 -2.32 2.95
CA PHE A 39 1.85 -3.09 4.17
C PHE A 39 0.92 -4.27 3.87
N THR A 40 1.20 -5.43 4.45
CA THR A 40 0.27 -6.57 4.39
C THR A 40 -1.05 -6.27 5.08
N GLN A 41 -2.09 -7.04 4.76
CA GLN A 41 -3.38 -6.95 5.43
C GLN A 41 -3.25 -7.07 6.96
N PHE A 42 -3.99 -6.24 7.69
CA PHE A 42 -4.08 -6.27 9.15
C PHE A 42 -5.05 -7.36 9.62
N TYR A 43 -4.76 -8.62 9.35
CA TYR A 43 -5.67 -9.75 9.63
C TYR A 43 -6.07 -9.91 11.12
N PHE A 44 -5.29 -9.32 12.03
CA PHE A 44 -5.47 -9.39 13.49
C PHE A 44 -6.29 -8.20 14.05
N MET A 45 -6.79 -7.33 13.17
CA MET A 45 -7.58 -6.17 13.56
C MET A 45 -8.98 -6.25 12.96
N GLU A 46 -9.99 -6.29 13.83
CA GLU A 46 -11.40 -6.32 13.44
C GLU A 46 -12.13 -5.07 13.96
N SER A 47 -12.40 -4.14 13.05
CA SER A 47 -12.94 -2.83 13.40
C SER A 47 -14.37 -2.87 13.95
N SER A 48 -15.20 -3.82 13.51
CA SER A 48 -16.60 -3.96 13.94
C SER A 48 -16.71 -4.35 15.41
N HIS A 49 -15.85 -5.26 15.86
CA HIS A 49 -15.84 -5.77 17.23
C HIS A 49 -14.79 -5.10 18.12
N LYS A 50 -14.04 -4.12 17.59
CA LYS A 50 -12.93 -3.43 18.28
C LYS A 50 -11.88 -4.41 18.83
N LEU A 51 -11.67 -5.51 18.13
CA LEU A 51 -10.72 -6.54 18.52
C LEU A 51 -9.36 -6.24 17.89
N LEU A 52 -8.33 -6.40 18.71
CA LEU A 52 -6.93 -6.29 18.33
C LEU A 52 -6.19 -7.46 18.96
N ASP A 53 -5.71 -8.36 18.12
CA ASP A 53 -4.92 -9.52 18.53
C ASP A 53 -3.43 -9.32 18.21
N VAL A 54 -2.58 -10.21 18.69
CA VAL A 54 -1.17 -10.27 18.31
C VAL A 54 -1.07 -10.66 16.85
N GLY A 55 -0.31 -9.88 16.08
CA GLY A 55 -0.10 -10.18 14.68
C GLY A 55 1.18 -9.59 14.12
N ARG A 56 1.53 -10.06 12.93
CA ARG A 56 2.71 -9.65 12.17
C ARG A 56 2.27 -8.80 10.99
N ILE A 57 3.06 -7.77 10.70
CA ILE A 57 2.92 -6.96 9.48
C ILE A 57 4.24 -7.08 8.73
N VAL A 58 4.16 -7.32 7.41
CA VAL A 58 5.32 -7.19 6.53
C VAL A 58 5.19 -5.88 5.76
N MET A 59 6.26 -5.09 5.80
CA MET A 59 6.38 -3.85 5.04
C MET A 59 7.33 -4.09 3.86
N THR A 60 6.89 -3.74 2.66
CA THR A 60 7.67 -3.85 1.43
C THR A 60 7.86 -2.47 0.83
N VAL A 61 9.12 -2.09 0.60
CA VAL A 61 9.48 -0.85 -0.08
C VAL A 61 9.69 -1.18 -1.55
N LEU A 62 8.96 -0.51 -2.43
CA LEU A 62 9.10 -0.68 -3.88
C LEU A 62 10.17 0.28 -4.43
N PRO A 63 10.67 0.05 -5.65
CA PRO A 63 11.53 1.01 -6.34
C PRO A 63 10.90 2.41 -6.41
N PRO A 64 11.70 3.48 -6.31
CA PRO A 64 11.22 4.84 -6.52
C PRO A 64 10.60 5.02 -7.90
N VAL A 65 9.50 5.76 -7.98
CA VAL A 65 8.87 6.18 -9.23
C VAL A 65 9.30 7.61 -9.51
N ASN A 66 10.04 7.82 -10.60
CA ASN A 66 10.52 9.13 -10.99
C ASN A 66 9.36 10.02 -11.47
N THR A 67 9.42 11.31 -11.13
CA THR A 67 8.45 12.34 -11.55
C THR A 67 9.08 13.47 -12.34
N GLU A 68 10.39 13.43 -12.56
CA GLU A 68 11.12 14.42 -13.36
C GLU A 68 10.56 14.50 -14.79
N GLY A 69 10.28 15.72 -15.23
CA GLY A 69 9.68 16.02 -16.53
C GLY A 69 8.18 15.73 -16.64
N LEU A 70 7.56 15.08 -15.64
CA LEU A 70 6.12 14.82 -15.66
C LEU A 70 5.32 16.10 -15.39
N THR A 71 4.11 16.13 -15.94
CA THR A 71 3.15 17.23 -15.82
C THR A 71 1.84 16.76 -15.20
N ALA A 72 0.91 17.70 -14.97
CA ALA A 72 -0.41 17.36 -14.45
C ALA A 72 -1.20 16.41 -15.37
N ALA A 73 -0.89 16.38 -16.67
CA ALA A 73 -1.52 15.48 -17.63
C ALA A 73 -1.13 14.00 -17.41
N ASP A 74 0.06 13.76 -16.84
CA ASP A 74 0.61 12.40 -16.63
C ASP A 74 0.13 11.77 -15.31
N ILE A 75 -0.43 12.58 -14.41
CA ILE A 75 -0.86 12.16 -13.07
C ILE A 75 -1.84 10.97 -13.09
N PRO A 76 -2.87 10.91 -13.97
CA PRO A 76 -3.77 9.77 -14.00
C PRO A 76 -3.04 8.44 -14.26
N GLN A 77 -2.09 8.44 -15.19
CA GLN A 77 -1.30 7.26 -15.54
C GLN A 77 -0.32 6.89 -14.42
N LEU A 78 0.45 7.87 -13.94
CA LEU A 78 1.37 7.72 -12.80
C LEU A 78 0.68 7.09 -11.57
N MET A 79 -0.52 7.58 -11.24
CA MET A 79 -1.33 7.09 -10.13
C MET A 79 -1.82 5.66 -10.37
N SER A 80 -2.28 5.36 -11.59
CA SER A 80 -2.74 4.02 -11.97
C SER A 80 -1.62 2.98 -11.86
N ASP A 81 -0.45 3.28 -12.42
CA ASP A 81 0.69 2.36 -12.45
C ASP A 81 1.28 2.14 -11.06
N THR A 82 1.40 3.22 -10.28
CA THR A 82 1.82 3.14 -8.89
C THR A 82 0.87 2.25 -8.09
N ARG A 83 -0.45 2.45 -8.25
CA ARG A 83 -1.46 1.65 -7.55
C ARG A 83 -1.42 0.19 -7.98
N ALA A 84 -1.28 -0.10 -9.28
CA ALA A 84 -1.20 -1.46 -9.79
C ALA A 84 0.01 -2.22 -9.22
N SER A 85 1.18 -1.57 -9.17
CA SER A 85 2.40 -2.12 -8.57
C SER A 85 2.23 -2.43 -7.09
N MET A 86 1.58 -1.50 -6.36
CA MET A 86 1.26 -1.70 -4.94
C MET A 86 0.27 -2.85 -4.71
N ILE A 87 -0.76 -3.00 -5.55
CA ILE A 87 -1.75 -4.10 -5.45
C ILE A 87 -1.08 -5.44 -5.65
N SER A 88 -0.27 -5.58 -6.71
CA SER A 88 0.45 -6.83 -6.99
C SER A 88 1.32 -7.23 -5.80
N THR A 89 2.06 -6.27 -5.23
CA THR A 89 2.89 -6.50 -4.05
C THR A 89 2.06 -6.86 -2.82
N PHE A 90 0.95 -6.17 -2.59
CA PHE A 90 0.06 -6.42 -1.45
C PHE A 90 -0.51 -7.83 -1.48
N GLN A 91 -0.99 -8.28 -2.64
CA GLN A 91 -1.55 -9.62 -2.82
C GLN A 91 -0.48 -10.69 -2.58
N ALA A 92 0.70 -10.53 -3.18
CA ALA A 92 1.80 -11.47 -3.01
C ALA A 92 2.27 -11.58 -1.55
N THR A 93 2.52 -10.44 -0.91
CA THR A 93 3.07 -10.40 0.46
C THR A 93 2.04 -10.80 1.51
N SER A 94 0.78 -10.39 1.36
CA SER A 94 -0.31 -10.80 2.27
C SER A 94 -0.64 -12.28 2.11
N GLY A 95 -0.60 -12.79 0.87
CA GLY A 95 -0.77 -14.22 0.58
C GLY A 95 0.32 -15.07 1.23
N HIS A 96 1.59 -14.69 1.08
CA HIS A 96 2.72 -15.36 1.72
C HIS A 96 2.61 -15.34 3.25
N LEU A 97 2.27 -14.19 3.85
CA LEU A 97 2.11 -14.07 5.29
C LEU A 97 0.99 -14.99 5.82
N LYS A 98 -0.16 -15.02 5.13
CA LYS A 98 -1.27 -15.91 5.47
C LYS A 98 -0.88 -17.38 5.37
N ALA A 99 -0.12 -17.77 4.35
CA ALA A 99 0.37 -19.14 4.19
C ALA A 99 1.33 -19.54 5.31
N GLN A 100 2.27 -18.66 5.68
CA GLN A 100 3.18 -18.87 6.81
C GLN A 100 2.41 -19.09 8.12
N MET A 101 1.46 -18.20 8.42
CA MET A 101 0.62 -18.33 9.61
C MET A 101 -0.17 -19.65 9.68
N LEU A 102 -0.71 -20.12 8.55
CA LEU A 102 -1.45 -21.37 8.49
C LEU A 102 -0.53 -22.58 8.72
N ALA A 103 0.72 -22.51 8.26
CA ALA A 103 1.72 -23.53 8.52
C ALA A 103 2.12 -23.56 10.01
N ASP A 104 2.37 -22.39 10.61
CA ASP A 104 2.74 -22.27 12.03
C ASP A 104 1.64 -22.81 12.96
N LYS A 105 0.36 -22.56 12.63
CA LYS A 105 -0.78 -23.11 13.38
C LYS A 105 -0.95 -24.63 13.25
N LYS A 106 -0.46 -25.26 12.17
CA LYS A 106 -0.53 -26.72 12.00
C LYS A 106 0.61 -27.45 12.72
N ALA A 107 1.71 -26.75 12.99
CA ALA A 107 2.89 -27.30 13.65
C ALA A 107 2.78 -27.30 15.18
N ASN A 108 1.71 -26.73 15.73
CA ASN A 108 1.46 -26.52 17.16
C ASN A 108 0.13 -27.18 17.57
#